data_AF-A0AAE1IBK6-F1
#
_entry.id   AF-A0AAE1IBK6-F1
#
_cell.length_a   1.000
_cell.length_b   1.000
_cell.length_c   1.000
_cell.angle_alpha   90.00
_cell.angle_beta   90.00
_cell.angle_gamma   90.00
#
_symmetry.space_group_name_H-M   'P 1'
#
loop_
_entity.id
_entity.type
_entity.pdbx_description
1 polymer ?
#
loop_
_entity_poly.entity_id
_entity_poly.type
_entity_poly.pdbx_seq_one_letter_code
_entity_poly.pdbx_strand_id
1 'polypeptide(L)'
;MAPSAVEKTNYPPIKLPHPFLTTYRVRSVGDTAPTRLALILDNEPTNGQLLSQPLHLATLSWVDLTRVPDDQCPPTSDNSPWARARRSPATTFQWEDDTVPTLGQIWNVIHAIFLAYPTFECFRLTLLGEGKEVVSRELAYTGLGIKHPKPRTGVEGDNTSLTELVILRSAFWQGAGSPTGPRPIWVVGDRTGDSLRINLAQYPPMPEHYQITNKFPSQPVYTRHPTRRPKPCPGSIVYSRYIPEIDAHFSLEAVDWQDDEHLKLFNTWQNDPRVAMGWNETGTLEKHREYLRKLHFDPHVLCLFGRFDESRFAYYELYWAKEDHYGAHYDAGAYDRGRHSLVGDASFRGAQRVNAWYSSCIHYCFLDDSRTENVVGEPKATGSTILSYENSQGLTIGRSGSSYVLSFGTDVSGHLNPLIVPRGMPSSE
;
A
#
# COMPACT_ATOMS: atom_id res chain seq x y z
N MET A 1 1.89 39.09 -10.95
CA MET A 1 1.38 38.68 -9.62
C MET A 1 2.47 37.85 -8.99
N ALA A 2 2.99 38.26 -7.83
CA ALA A 2 3.97 37.48 -7.10
C ALA A 2 3.31 36.18 -6.60
N PRO A 3 3.99 35.02 -6.64
CA PRO A 3 3.47 33.82 -6.01
C PRO A 3 3.34 34.08 -4.50
N SER A 4 2.11 33.95 -4.00
CA SER A 4 1.80 33.94 -2.57
C SER A 4 2.80 33.04 -1.86
N ALA A 5 3.50 33.56 -0.85
CA ALA A 5 4.37 32.77 0.00
C ALA A 5 3.54 31.60 0.57
N VAL A 6 3.83 30.39 0.12
CA VAL A 6 3.21 29.18 0.67
C VAL A 6 3.79 29.04 2.08
N GLU A 7 2.96 29.21 3.11
CA GLU A 7 3.33 28.84 4.47
C GLU A 7 3.84 27.39 4.45
N LYS A 8 5.08 27.19 4.89
CA LYS A 8 5.68 25.85 4.96
C LYS A 8 5.02 25.08 6.10
N THR A 9 3.95 24.38 5.79
CA THR A 9 3.42 23.31 6.65
C THR A 9 4.32 22.08 6.53
N ASN A 10 4.37 21.23 7.56
CA ASN A 10 5.09 19.94 7.50
C ASN A 10 4.34 18.87 6.65
N TYR A 11 3.31 19.27 5.91
CA TYR A 11 2.44 18.38 5.16
C TYR A 11 2.87 18.37 3.69
N PRO A 12 3.28 17.22 3.15
CA PRO A 12 3.54 17.11 1.71
C PRO A 12 2.23 17.24 0.93
N PRO A 13 2.28 17.49 -0.40
CA PRO A 13 1.11 17.42 -1.26
C PRO A 13 0.43 16.05 -1.17
N ILE A 14 -0.89 16.04 -1.12
CA ILE A 14 -1.69 14.82 -1.12
C ILE A 14 -2.13 14.57 -2.55
N LYS A 15 -1.45 13.66 -3.25
CA LYS A 15 -1.82 13.27 -4.63
C LYS A 15 -2.50 11.91 -4.60
N LEU A 16 -3.67 11.82 -5.22
CA LEU A 16 -4.40 10.57 -5.36
C LEU A 16 -3.71 9.65 -6.38
N PRO A 17 -3.87 8.32 -6.25
CA PRO A 17 -3.29 7.37 -7.21
C PRO A 17 -3.97 7.46 -8.58
N HIS A 18 -3.36 6.81 -9.57
CA HIS A 18 -4.01 6.53 -10.85
C HIS A 18 -5.33 5.76 -10.63
N PRO A 19 -6.43 6.06 -11.36
CA PRO A 19 -6.54 7.05 -12.44
C PRO A 19 -6.86 8.48 -11.99
N PHE A 20 -7.07 8.76 -10.70
CA PHE A 20 -7.63 10.05 -10.26
C PHE A 20 -6.63 11.20 -10.37
N LEU A 21 -5.40 11.01 -9.89
CA LEU A 21 -4.30 11.99 -9.93
C LEU A 21 -4.58 13.37 -9.30
N THR A 22 -5.78 13.60 -8.73
CA THR A 22 -6.16 14.83 -8.03
C THR A 22 -5.16 15.17 -6.93
N THR A 23 -4.79 16.45 -6.84
CA THR A 23 -3.84 16.96 -5.85
C THR A 23 -4.54 17.89 -4.87
N TYR A 24 -4.27 17.69 -3.58
CA TYR A 24 -4.70 18.53 -2.48
C TYR A 24 -3.49 19.08 -1.72
N ARG A 25 -3.70 20.19 -1.00
CA ARG A 25 -2.72 20.76 -0.07
C ARG A 25 -3.35 21.09 1.27
N VAL A 26 -2.51 21.06 2.30
CA VAL A 26 -2.88 21.53 3.63
C VAL A 26 -2.51 23.00 3.77
N ARG A 27 -3.43 23.80 4.30
CA ARG A 27 -3.20 25.22 4.64
C ARG A 27 -3.63 25.51 6.08
N SER A 28 -2.99 26.48 6.70
CA SER A 28 -3.44 27.05 7.97
C SER A 28 -4.74 27.82 7.77
N VAL A 29 -5.67 27.72 8.72
CA VAL A 29 -6.94 28.42 8.75
C VAL A 29 -7.05 29.22 10.04
N GLY A 30 -7.00 30.54 9.91
CA GLY A 30 -7.13 31.49 11.02
C GLY A 30 -5.84 31.69 11.83
N ASP A 31 -5.82 32.79 12.60
CA ASP A 31 -4.67 33.20 13.42
C ASP A 31 -4.75 32.73 14.89
N THR A 32 -5.71 31.84 15.19
CA THR A 32 -5.96 31.35 16.55
C THR A 32 -4.96 30.26 16.96
N ALA A 33 -4.55 30.25 18.23
CA ALA A 33 -3.75 29.18 18.81
C ALA A 33 -4.64 28.14 19.52
N PRO A 34 -4.51 26.83 19.25
CA PRO A 34 -3.62 26.20 18.27
C PRO A 34 -4.08 26.45 16.82
N THR A 35 -3.11 26.63 15.92
CA THR A 35 -3.36 26.84 14.48
C THR A 35 -4.15 25.68 13.90
N ARG A 36 -5.26 26.00 13.25
CA ARG A 36 -6.10 25.00 12.57
C ARG A 36 -5.58 24.80 11.15
N LEU A 37 -5.74 23.60 10.63
CA LEU A 37 -5.34 23.16 9.30
C LEU A 37 -6.59 22.76 8.53
N ALA A 38 -6.63 23.02 7.23
CA ALA A 38 -7.66 22.53 6.33
C ALA A 38 -7.06 21.98 5.05
N LEU A 39 -7.77 21.03 4.46
CA LEU A 39 -7.41 20.39 3.21
C LEU A 39 -8.13 21.09 2.06
N ILE A 40 -7.37 21.60 1.09
CA ILE A 40 -7.90 22.31 -0.08
C ILE A 40 -7.56 21.57 -1.36
N LEU A 41 -8.45 21.65 -2.34
CA LEU A 41 -8.16 21.23 -3.71
C LEU A 41 -7.09 22.15 -4.30
N ASP A 42 -6.03 21.57 -4.86
CA ASP A 42 -4.91 22.31 -5.46
C ASP A 42 -4.92 22.18 -6.99
N ASN A 43 -5.08 20.96 -7.50
CA ASN A 43 -5.09 20.69 -8.94
C ASN A 43 -5.90 19.43 -9.28
N GLU A 44 -6.66 19.49 -10.38
CA GLU A 44 -7.31 18.35 -11.02
C GLU A 44 -6.68 18.16 -12.41
N PRO A 45 -5.75 17.20 -12.56
CA PRO A 45 -5.07 17.00 -13.83
C PRO A 45 -6.04 16.59 -14.94
N THR A 46 -5.83 17.09 -16.16
CA THR A 46 -6.69 16.77 -17.31
C THR A 46 -6.60 15.31 -17.75
N ASN A 47 -5.52 14.62 -17.41
CA ASN A 47 -5.34 13.18 -17.62
C ASN A 47 -5.87 12.33 -16.46
N GLY A 48 -6.45 12.94 -15.43
CA GLY A 48 -7.05 12.26 -14.28
C GLY A 48 -8.54 11.98 -14.48
N GLN A 49 -9.02 10.87 -13.91
CA GLN A 49 -10.44 10.57 -13.80
C GLN A 49 -11.09 11.40 -12.68
N LEU A 50 -12.29 11.92 -12.93
CA LEU A 50 -13.07 12.63 -11.91
C LEU A 50 -13.55 11.69 -10.80
N LEU A 51 -13.47 12.19 -9.57
CA LEU A 51 -14.06 11.54 -8.40
C LEU A 51 -15.58 11.66 -8.44
N SER A 52 -16.28 10.64 -7.93
CA SER A 52 -17.75 10.68 -7.78
C SER A 52 -18.22 11.68 -6.72
N GLN A 53 -17.38 11.96 -5.72
CA GLN A 53 -17.63 12.94 -4.67
C GLN A 53 -16.33 13.69 -4.30
N PRO A 54 -16.40 14.96 -3.89
CA PRO A 54 -15.23 15.69 -3.42
C PRO A 54 -14.62 15.06 -2.16
N LEU A 55 -13.28 14.96 -2.12
CA LEU A 55 -12.53 14.50 -0.94
C LEU A 55 -11.95 15.66 -0.10
N HIS A 56 -12.63 16.80 -0.13
CA HIS A 56 -12.35 17.96 0.72
C HIS A 56 -13.67 18.62 1.12
N LEU A 57 -13.66 19.32 2.26
CA LEU A 57 -14.77 20.13 2.75
C LEU A 57 -14.20 21.41 3.35
N ALA A 58 -14.66 22.58 2.89
CA ALA A 58 -14.10 23.87 3.29
C ALA A 58 -14.20 24.14 4.80
N THR A 59 -15.24 23.62 5.45
CA THR A 59 -15.52 23.80 6.88
C THR A 59 -14.84 22.75 7.75
N LEU A 60 -14.33 21.66 7.16
CA LEU A 60 -13.59 20.63 7.89
C LEU A 60 -12.16 21.10 8.14
N SER A 61 -11.81 21.24 9.41
CA SER A 61 -10.46 21.58 9.86
C SER A 61 -9.99 20.65 10.97
N TRP A 62 -8.68 20.63 11.22
CA TRP A 62 -8.09 19.91 12.35
C TRP A 62 -6.97 20.70 13.00
N VAL A 63 -6.62 20.35 14.23
CA VAL A 63 -5.39 20.83 14.86
C VAL A 63 -4.26 19.84 14.59
N ASP A 64 -3.03 20.32 14.43
CA ASP A 64 -1.91 19.41 14.17
C ASP A 64 -1.70 18.39 15.32
N LEU A 65 -1.04 17.28 15.02
CA LEU A 65 -0.84 16.20 15.99
C LEU A 65 -0.05 16.69 17.21
N THR A 66 -0.63 16.50 18.40
CA THR A 66 0.00 16.85 19.68
C THR A 66 0.19 15.60 20.54
N ARG A 67 1.30 15.52 21.28
CA ARG A 67 1.52 14.47 22.27
C ARG A 67 1.03 14.93 23.62
N VAL A 68 0.48 13.99 24.39
CA VAL A 68 0.24 14.20 25.81
C VAL A 68 1.59 14.27 26.52
N PRO A 69 1.78 15.19 27.47
CA PRO A 69 2.99 15.24 28.30
C PRO A 69 3.32 13.88 28.92
N ASP A 70 4.61 13.56 29.04
CA ASP A 70 5.08 12.24 29.50
C ASP A 70 4.63 11.92 30.93
N ASP A 71 4.46 12.94 31.79
CA ASP A 71 3.97 12.83 33.17
C ASP A 71 2.47 12.48 33.26
N GLN A 72 1.73 12.69 32.17
CA GLN A 72 0.32 12.34 32.01
C GLN A 72 0.12 11.06 31.19
N CYS A 73 1.21 10.44 30.73
CA CYS A 73 1.19 9.20 29.99
C CYS A 73 1.35 7.99 30.91
N PRO A 74 0.69 6.86 30.61
CA PRO A 74 0.93 5.62 31.34
C PRO A 74 2.37 5.13 31.12
N PRO A 75 3.00 4.46 32.12
CA PRO A 75 4.38 4.02 32.05
C PRO A 75 4.71 3.24 30.78
N THR A 76 5.92 3.39 30.24
CA THR A 76 6.36 2.70 29.01
C THR A 76 6.37 1.18 29.14
N SER A 77 6.47 0.65 30.37
CA SER A 77 6.33 -0.77 30.68
C SER A 77 4.89 -1.30 30.54
N ASP A 78 3.88 -0.43 30.60
CA ASP A 78 2.49 -0.81 30.35
C ASP A 78 2.25 -0.89 28.84
N ASN A 79 2.29 -2.12 28.33
CA ASN A 79 2.03 -2.44 26.93
C ASN A 79 0.56 -2.81 26.66
N SER A 80 -0.39 -2.47 27.54
CA SER A 80 -1.82 -2.68 27.26
C SER A 80 -2.27 -1.86 26.04
N PRO A 81 -3.32 -2.30 25.31
CA PRO A 81 -3.86 -1.53 24.19
C PRO A 81 -4.27 -0.10 24.58
N TRP A 82 -4.85 0.09 25.77
CA TRP A 82 -5.19 1.42 26.30
C TRP A 82 -3.95 2.29 26.49
N ALA A 83 -2.90 1.75 27.10
CA ALA A 83 -1.69 2.51 27.38
C ALA A 83 -0.94 2.90 26.09
N ARG A 84 -0.86 1.99 25.11
CA ARG A 84 -0.30 2.27 23.78
C ARG A 84 -1.11 3.35 23.06
N ALA A 85 -2.44 3.25 23.07
CA ALA A 85 -3.33 4.26 22.48
C ALA A 85 -3.13 5.62 23.16
N ARG A 86 -3.13 5.66 24.50
CA ARG A 86 -3.00 6.91 25.27
C ARG A 86 -1.69 7.65 25.00
N ARG A 87 -0.59 6.92 24.79
CA ARG A 87 0.72 7.48 24.41
C ARG A 87 0.81 7.94 22.95
N SER A 88 -0.12 7.51 22.09
CA SER A 88 -0.14 7.97 20.69
C SER A 88 -0.59 9.44 20.62
N PRO A 89 -0.09 10.20 19.62
CA PRO A 89 -0.46 11.59 19.44
C PRO A 89 -1.96 11.74 19.19
N ALA A 90 -2.50 12.92 19.45
CA ALA A 90 -3.92 13.22 19.31
C ALA A 90 -4.16 14.43 18.42
N THR A 91 -5.32 14.43 17.78
CA THR A 91 -5.87 15.57 17.05
C THR A 91 -7.39 15.63 17.24
N THR A 92 -7.96 16.78 16.91
CA THR A 92 -9.39 17.01 16.87
C THR A 92 -9.78 17.44 15.48
N PHE A 93 -10.71 16.71 14.84
CA PHE A 93 -11.36 17.15 13.62
C PHE A 93 -12.63 17.92 14.00
N GLN A 94 -12.85 19.05 13.35
CA GLN A 94 -14.00 19.90 13.62
C GLN A 94 -14.61 20.48 12.34
N TRP A 95 -15.92 20.70 12.36
CA TRP A 95 -16.67 21.41 11.33
C TRP A 95 -17.74 22.28 11.98
N GLU A 96 -17.96 23.48 11.43
CA GLU A 96 -18.80 24.52 12.05
C GLU A 96 -20.23 24.57 11.47
N ASP A 97 -20.46 23.97 10.30
CA ASP A 97 -21.76 23.96 9.61
C ASP A 97 -22.54 22.67 9.86
N ASP A 98 -23.87 22.70 9.64
CA ASP A 98 -24.76 21.53 9.67
C ASP A 98 -24.45 20.48 8.58
N THR A 99 -23.44 20.74 7.74
CA THR A 99 -22.97 19.80 6.71
C THR A 99 -22.02 18.79 7.33
N VAL A 100 -22.52 17.59 7.58
CA VAL A 100 -21.72 16.46 8.07
C VAL A 100 -20.72 16.03 6.98
N PRO A 101 -19.40 16.00 7.26
CA PRO A 101 -18.41 15.56 6.30
C PRO A 101 -18.61 14.09 5.93
N THR A 102 -18.40 13.77 4.66
CA THR A 102 -18.44 12.39 4.19
C THR A 102 -17.22 11.62 4.70
N LEU A 103 -17.34 10.28 4.81
CA LEU A 103 -16.20 9.45 5.17
C LEU A 103 -15.00 9.65 4.22
N GLY A 104 -15.24 9.91 2.93
CA GLY A 104 -14.16 10.17 1.97
C GLY A 104 -13.39 11.48 2.24
N GLN A 105 -14.08 12.52 2.70
CA GLN A 105 -13.44 13.77 3.12
C GLN A 105 -12.60 13.56 4.39
N ILE A 106 -13.13 12.81 5.36
CA ILE A 106 -12.40 12.42 6.59
C ILE A 106 -11.18 11.56 6.25
N TRP A 107 -11.34 10.60 5.34
CA TRP A 107 -10.28 9.71 4.88
C TRP A 107 -9.10 10.49 4.28
N ASN A 108 -9.36 11.55 3.53
CA ASN A 108 -8.29 12.34 2.89
C ASN A 108 -7.55 13.24 3.89
N VAL A 109 -8.19 13.68 4.97
CA VAL A 109 -7.51 14.32 6.11
C VAL A 109 -6.60 13.31 6.82
N ILE A 110 -7.09 12.08 7.07
CA ILE A 110 -6.29 10.99 7.63
C ILE A 110 -5.08 10.69 6.73
N HIS A 111 -5.28 10.66 5.41
CA HIS A 111 -4.21 10.50 4.43
C HIS A 111 -3.14 11.59 4.58
N ALA A 112 -3.55 12.87 4.64
CA ALA A 112 -2.64 13.99 4.83
C ALA A 112 -1.77 13.83 6.10
N ILE A 113 -2.39 13.44 7.22
CA ILE A 113 -1.71 13.22 8.49
C ILE A 113 -0.70 12.07 8.40
N PHE A 114 -1.07 10.93 7.78
CA PHE A 114 -0.15 9.79 7.64
C PHE A 114 0.99 10.02 6.65
N LEU A 115 0.85 10.97 5.72
CA LEU A 115 1.95 11.45 4.88
C LEU A 115 2.89 12.39 5.65
N ALA A 116 2.35 13.29 6.47
CA ALA A 116 3.14 14.21 7.30
C ALA A 116 3.89 13.50 8.45
N TYR A 117 3.30 12.42 8.98
CA TYR A 117 3.83 11.65 10.11
C TYR A 117 3.98 10.16 9.78
N PRO A 118 4.90 9.79 8.87
CA PRO A 118 5.00 8.42 8.36
C PRO A 118 5.44 7.39 9.41
N THR A 119 5.99 7.82 10.54
CA THR A 119 6.47 6.96 11.64
C THR A 119 5.44 6.70 12.73
N PHE A 120 4.27 7.34 12.69
CA PHE A 120 3.22 7.12 13.67
C PHE A 120 2.28 6.00 13.22
N GLU A 121 2.24 4.91 14.00
CA GLU A 121 1.38 3.76 13.74
C GLU A 121 -0.11 4.02 13.99
N CYS A 122 -0.41 5.00 14.83
CA CYS A 122 -1.78 5.45 15.09
C CYS A 122 -1.79 6.86 15.66
N PHE A 123 -2.97 7.45 15.68
CA PHE A 123 -3.25 8.66 16.44
C PHE A 123 -4.66 8.60 17.03
N ARG A 124 -4.87 9.34 18.13
CA ARG A 124 -6.17 9.50 18.76
C ARG A 124 -6.95 10.64 18.10
N LEU A 125 -8.24 10.42 17.92
CA LEU A 125 -9.12 11.34 17.21
C LEU A 125 -10.34 11.68 18.05
N THR A 126 -10.53 12.98 18.27
CA THR A 126 -11.78 13.56 18.75
C THR A 126 -12.52 14.23 17.59
N LEU A 127 -13.85 14.08 17.53
CA LEU A 127 -14.70 14.70 16.53
C LEU A 127 -15.60 15.77 17.15
N LEU A 128 -15.65 16.96 16.55
CA LEU A 128 -16.52 18.07 16.96
C LEU A 128 -17.36 18.56 15.77
N GLY A 129 -18.67 18.65 15.95
CA GLY A 129 -19.59 19.12 14.91
C GLY A 129 -20.87 18.29 14.89
N GLU A 130 -21.88 18.77 14.16
CA GLU A 130 -23.14 18.05 13.99
C GLU A 130 -22.92 16.72 13.27
N GLY A 131 -23.65 15.67 13.66
CA GLY A 131 -23.53 14.35 13.02
C GLY A 131 -22.22 13.59 13.31
N LYS A 132 -21.38 14.05 14.25
CA LYS A 132 -20.12 13.38 14.61
C LYS A 132 -20.26 11.90 14.98
N GLU A 133 -21.41 11.51 15.54
CA GLU A 133 -21.71 10.12 15.90
C GLU A 133 -21.89 9.21 14.68
N VAL A 134 -22.29 9.79 13.54
CA VAL A 134 -22.36 9.09 12.25
C VAL A 134 -20.95 8.83 11.74
N VAL A 135 -20.13 9.88 11.65
CA VAL A 135 -18.72 9.78 11.21
C VAL A 135 -17.94 8.82 12.12
N SER A 136 -18.13 8.88 13.43
CA SER A 136 -17.49 7.98 14.39
C SER A 136 -17.86 6.51 14.13
N ARG A 137 -19.14 6.25 13.84
CA ARG A 137 -19.62 4.91 13.54
C ARG A 137 -19.10 4.40 12.20
N GLU A 138 -19.04 5.25 11.18
CA GLU A 138 -18.46 4.91 9.87
C GLU A 138 -16.98 4.54 9.98
N LEU A 139 -16.19 5.34 10.72
CA LEU A 139 -14.79 5.03 11.02
C LEU A 139 -14.64 3.67 11.72
N ALA A 140 -15.51 3.38 12.70
CA ALA A 140 -15.50 2.11 13.42
C ALA A 140 -15.96 0.93 12.55
N TYR A 141 -17.00 1.10 11.74
CA TYR A 141 -17.59 0.02 10.93
C TYR A 141 -16.73 -0.35 9.74
N THR A 142 -15.97 0.61 9.20
CA THR A 142 -14.99 0.35 8.14
C THR A 142 -13.66 -0.19 8.67
N GLY A 143 -13.45 -0.16 10.00
CA GLY A 143 -12.19 -0.57 10.64
C GLY A 143 -11.05 0.44 10.50
N LEU A 144 -11.30 1.61 9.88
CA LEU A 144 -10.30 2.67 9.75
C LEU A 144 -9.91 3.26 11.12
N GLY A 145 -10.88 3.31 12.04
CA GLY A 145 -10.67 3.63 13.44
C GLY A 145 -11.27 2.57 14.36
N ILE A 146 -10.76 2.51 15.58
CA ILE A 146 -11.37 1.72 16.67
C ILE A 146 -11.76 2.66 17.81
N LYS A 147 -12.70 2.24 18.66
CA LYS A 147 -12.93 2.95 19.94
C LYS A 147 -11.66 2.90 20.78
N HIS A 148 -11.36 3.99 21.49
CA HIS A 148 -10.24 3.98 22.42
C HIS A 148 -10.37 2.80 23.40
N PRO A 149 -9.36 1.92 23.52
CA PRO A 149 -9.44 0.78 24.43
C PRO A 149 -9.63 1.25 25.88
N LYS A 150 -10.26 0.44 26.73
CA LYS A 150 -10.48 0.79 28.15
C LYS A 150 -9.29 0.35 29.02
N PRO A 151 -8.97 1.07 30.11
CA PRO A 151 -7.98 0.62 31.08
C PRO A 151 -8.43 -0.67 31.77
N ARG A 152 -7.47 -1.50 32.20
CA ARG A 152 -7.70 -2.85 32.77
C ARG A 152 -8.46 -2.84 34.10
N THR A 153 -8.28 -1.80 34.90
CA THR A 153 -8.95 -1.59 36.19
C THR A 153 -9.53 -0.20 36.16
N GLY A 154 -10.77 -0.04 36.63
CA GLY A 154 -11.50 1.22 36.62
C GLY A 154 -10.73 2.33 37.34
N VAL A 155 -9.94 3.09 36.58
CA VAL A 155 -9.61 4.46 36.96
C VAL A 155 -10.92 5.21 36.76
N GLU A 156 -11.76 5.20 37.79
CA GLU A 156 -12.92 6.07 37.90
C GLU A 156 -12.41 7.51 37.76
N GLY A 157 -12.67 8.13 36.61
CA GLY A 157 -12.24 9.49 36.35
C GLY A 157 -12.26 9.91 34.90
N ASP A 158 -11.97 9.00 33.95
CA ASP A 158 -11.74 9.43 32.55
C ASP A 158 -12.90 9.11 31.61
N ASN A 159 -14.02 9.80 31.82
CA ASN A 159 -15.16 9.82 30.88
C ASN A 159 -14.76 10.40 29.50
N THR A 160 -13.59 11.03 29.35
CA THR A 160 -13.11 11.49 28.04
C THR A 160 -12.78 10.35 27.08
N SER A 161 -12.49 9.14 27.60
CA SER A 161 -12.17 7.95 26.79
C SER A 161 -13.35 7.31 26.06
N LEU A 162 -14.60 7.72 26.34
CA LEU A 162 -15.79 7.07 25.79
C LEU A 162 -16.13 7.54 24.36
N THR A 163 -15.66 8.71 23.94
CA THR A 163 -15.97 9.33 22.64
C THR A 163 -14.78 9.42 21.70
N GLU A 164 -13.58 9.06 22.17
CA GLU A 164 -12.35 9.14 21.39
C GLU A 164 -12.13 7.87 20.56
N LEU A 165 -11.64 8.06 19.34
CA LEU A 165 -11.24 7.00 18.43
C LEU A 165 -9.72 6.88 18.37
N VAL A 166 -9.23 5.73 17.91
CA VAL A 166 -7.83 5.50 17.54
C VAL A 166 -7.81 5.14 16.06
N ILE A 167 -7.21 6.00 15.24
CA ILE A 167 -7.05 5.79 13.80
C ILE A 167 -5.80 4.96 13.56
N LEU A 168 -5.92 3.88 12.79
CA LEU A 168 -4.88 2.88 12.62
C LEU A 168 -4.20 3.04 11.26
N ARG A 169 -2.87 3.24 11.26
CA ARG A 169 -2.06 3.35 10.03
C ARG A 169 -2.16 2.08 9.18
N SER A 170 -2.09 0.91 9.84
CA SER A 170 -2.20 -0.39 9.18
C SER A 170 -3.52 -0.53 8.41
N ALA A 171 -4.65 -0.16 9.03
CA ALA A 171 -5.96 -0.24 8.40
C ALA A 171 -6.10 0.75 7.24
N PHE A 172 -5.60 1.97 7.40
CA PHE A 172 -5.60 2.98 6.34
C PHE A 172 -4.88 2.50 5.08
N TRP A 173 -3.65 1.99 5.22
CA TRP A 173 -2.89 1.49 4.08
C TRP A 173 -3.49 0.21 3.48
N GLN A 174 -4.14 -0.63 4.29
CA GLN A 174 -4.95 -1.75 3.79
C GLN A 174 -6.22 -1.33 3.03
N GLY A 175 -6.56 -0.04 2.99
CA GLY A 175 -7.70 0.49 2.25
C GLY A 175 -9.01 0.60 3.03
N ALA A 176 -8.96 0.51 4.36
CA ALA A 176 -10.14 0.73 5.19
C ALA A 176 -10.74 2.12 4.92
N GLY A 177 -12.07 2.16 4.74
CA GLY A 177 -12.80 3.40 4.45
C GLY A 177 -12.49 4.02 3.08
N SER A 178 -11.97 3.24 2.12
CA SER A 178 -11.66 3.70 0.76
C SER A 178 -12.81 4.53 0.15
N PRO A 179 -12.54 5.75 -0.37
CA PRO A 179 -13.59 6.63 -0.87
C PRO A 179 -14.15 6.21 -2.24
N THR A 180 -13.54 5.24 -2.89
CA THR A 180 -13.84 4.85 -4.29
C THR A 180 -14.58 3.52 -4.39
N GLY A 181 -15.10 3.01 -3.26
CA GLY A 181 -15.90 1.79 -3.20
C GLY A 181 -15.22 0.68 -2.40
N PRO A 182 -15.57 -0.59 -2.66
CA PRO A 182 -15.20 -1.71 -1.79
C PRO A 182 -13.73 -2.15 -1.95
N ARG A 183 -13.01 -1.62 -2.94
CA ARG A 183 -11.58 -1.88 -3.12
C ARG A 183 -10.73 -0.73 -2.56
N PRO A 184 -9.54 -1.04 -2.01
CA PRO A 184 -8.58 0.00 -1.64
C PRO A 184 -8.29 0.91 -2.83
N ILE A 185 -8.26 2.23 -2.60
CA ILE A 185 -8.06 3.24 -3.67
C ILE A 185 -6.80 2.97 -4.51
N TRP A 186 -5.77 2.37 -3.89
CA TRP A 186 -4.50 2.00 -4.51
C TRP A 186 -4.62 0.92 -5.60
N VAL A 187 -5.68 0.09 -5.58
CA VAL A 187 -5.89 -1.06 -6.49
C VAL A 187 -7.25 -1.01 -7.21
N VAL A 188 -7.88 0.17 -7.28
CA VAL A 188 -9.06 0.36 -8.16
C VAL A 188 -8.69 0.04 -9.60
N GLY A 189 -7.46 0.42 -9.96
CA GLY A 189 -6.85 0.21 -11.26
C GLY A 189 -7.50 1.03 -12.37
N ASP A 190 -6.78 1.17 -13.46
CA ASP A 190 -7.28 1.75 -14.70
C ASP A 190 -7.31 0.69 -15.78
N ARG A 191 -8.42 0.60 -16.50
CA ARG A 191 -8.63 -0.38 -17.59
C ARG A 191 -8.55 -1.86 -17.18
N THR A 192 -8.46 -2.16 -15.89
CA THR A 192 -8.35 -3.53 -15.36
C THR A 192 -9.52 -4.41 -15.75
N GLY A 193 -10.70 -3.81 -15.90
CA GLY A 193 -11.96 -4.45 -16.28
C GLY A 193 -12.36 -4.26 -17.74
N ASP A 194 -11.51 -3.76 -18.63
CA ASP A 194 -11.86 -3.50 -20.05
C ASP A 194 -12.37 -4.75 -20.80
N SER A 195 -12.00 -5.94 -20.31
CA SER A 195 -12.51 -7.22 -20.81
C SER A 195 -13.94 -7.54 -20.35
N LEU A 196 -14.54 -6.72 -19.49
CA LEU A 196 -15.84 -6.92 -18.85
C LEU A 196 -16.74 -5.70 -19.03
N ARG A 197 -18.06 -5.91 -19.05
CA ARG A 197 -19.04 -4.81 -19.13
C ARG A 197 -19.10 -3.96 -17.86
N ILE A 198 -18.78 -4.56 -16.71
CA ILE A 198 -18.79 -3.93 -15.40
C ILE A 198 -17.47 -4.29 -14.73
N ASN A 199 -16.80 -3.29 -14.15
CA ASN A 199 -15.53 -3.46 -13.46
C ASN A 199 -15.66 -4.48 -12.31
N LEU A 200 -14.68 -5.40 -12.17
CA LEU A 200 -14.67 -6.43 -11.13
C LEU A 200 -14.75 -5.87 -9.71
N ALA A 201 -14.27 -4.64 -9.48
CA ALA A 201 -14.36 -3.97 -8.20
C ALA A 201 -15.81 -3.75 -7.72
N GLN A 202 -16.80 -3.89 -8.59
CA GLN A 202 -18.23 -3.81 -8.24
C GLN A 202 -18.81 -5.12 -7.71
N TYR A 203 -18.03 -6.21 -7.70
CA TYR A 203 -18.47 -7.53 -7.23
C TYR A 203 -17.73 -7.92 -5.94
N PRO A 204 -18.34 -8.79 -5.11
CA PRO A 204 -17.64 -9.40 -3.99
C PRO A 204 -16.37 -10.16 -4.43
N PRO A 205 -15.44 -10.44 -3.49
CA PRO A 205 -14.31 -11.33 -3.75
C PRO A 205 -14.73 -12.65 -4.41
N MET A 206 -13.94 -13.13 -5.38
CA MET A 206 -14.18 -14.40 -6.05
C MET A 206 -14.25 -15.53 -5.00
N PRO A 207 -15.33 -16.33 -4.98
CA PRO A 207 -15.47 -17.46 -4.07
C PRO A 207 -14.31 -18.44 -4.20
N GLU A 208 -13.99 -19.10 -3.09
CA GLU A 208 -12.89 -20.05 -3.02
C GLU A 208 -13.33 -21.41 -3.56
N HIS A 209 -12.85 -21.74 -4.75
CA HIS A 209 -12.89 -23.08 -5.33
C HIS A 209 -11.47 -23.64 -5.41
N TYR A 210 -11.33 -24.95 -5.37
CA TYR A 210 -10.01 -25.59 -5.40
C TYR A 210 -9.80 -26.37 -6.68
N GLN A 211 -8.55 -26.33 -7.14
CA GLN A 211 -8.04 -27.12 -8.24
C GLN A 211 -6.71 -27.79 -7.86
N ILE A 212 -6.22 -28.66 -8.73
CA ILE A 212 -4.95 -29.36 -8.53
C ILE A 212 -4.02 -28.99 -9.69
N THR A 213 -2.81 -28.56 -9.35
CA THR A 213 -1.71 -28.42 -10.31
C THR A 213 -0.75 -29.59 -10.12
N ASN A 214 -0.42 -30.28 -11.22
CA ASN A 214 0.58 -31.33 -11.25
C ASN A 214 1.59 -31.04 -12.37
N LYS A 215 2.84 -30.73 -11.97
CA LYS A 215 3.98 -30.52 -12.86
C LYS A 215 5.07 -31.59 -12.68
N PHE A 216 4.81 -32.67 -11.94
CA PHE A 216 5.78 -33.75 -11.82
C PHE A 216 5.95 -34.52 -13.14
N PRO A 217 7.16 -35.00 -13.46
CA PRO A 217 8.39 -34.88 -12.68
C PRO A 217 9.24 -33.64 -13.03
N SER A 218 8.78 -32.75 -13.91
CA SER A 218 9.61 -31.61 -14.37
C SER A 218 9.82 -30.55 -13.28
N GLN A 219 8.83 -30.35 -12.41
CA GLN A 219 8.92 -29.50 -11.22
C GLN A 219 8.29 -30.22 -10.01
N PRO A 220 8.74 -29.93 -8.78
CA PRO A 220 8.23 -30.56 -7.55
C PRO A 220 6.86 -29.99 -7.14
N VAL A 221 5.89 -29.93 -8.05
CA VAL A 221 4.56 -29.34 -7.82
C VAL A 221 3.47 -30.39 -8.05
N TYR A 222 2.87 -30.86 -6.97
CA TYR A 222 1.62 -31.63 -6.97
C TYR A 222 0.80 -31.19 -5.77
N THR A 223 -0.08 -30.23 -5.98
CA THR A 223 -0.68 -29.46 -4.89
C THR A 223 -2.11 -29.09 -5.19
N ARG A 224 -2.95 -29.10 -4.15
CA ARG A 224 -4.32 -28.57 -4.19
C ARG A 224 -4.28 -27.13 -3.72
N HIS A 225 -4.78 -26.20 -4.52
CA HIS A 225 -4.73 -24.77 -4.25
C HIS A 225 -6.01 -24.08 -4.75
N PRO A 226 -6.32 -22.86 -4.29
CA PRO A 226 -7.45 -22.10 -4.79
C PRO A 226 -7.34 -21.81 -6.29
N THR A 227 -8.47 -21.86 -6.99
CA THR A 227 -8.60 -21.34 -8.34
C THR A 227 -8.36 -19.84 -8.32
N ARG A 228 -7.39 -19.39 -9.11
CA ARG A 228 -6.96 -18.00 -9.14
C ARG A 228 -7.91 -17.17 -10.00
N ARG A 229 -8.08 -15.91 -9.61
CA ARG A 229 -8.86 -14.96 -10.41
C ARG A 229 -8.22 -14.80 -11.80
N PRO A 230 -9.02 -14.54 -12.85
CA PRO A 230 -8.48 -14.13 -14.13
C PRO A 230 -7.57 -12.90 -13.96
N LYS A 231 -6.54 -12.83 -14.80
CA LYS A 231 -5.59 -11.73 -14.78
C LYS A 231 -6.27 -10.43 -15.24
N PRO A 232 -5.78 -9.28 -14.76
CA PRO A 232 -6.23 -7.97 -15.25
C PRO A 232 -5.96 -7.83 -16.75
N CYS A 233 -6.70 -6.95 -17.41
CA CYS A 233 -6.54 -6.66 -18.83
C CYS A 233 -5.08 -6.26 -19.13
N PRO A 234 -4.44 -6.79 -20.20
CA PRO A 234 -3.14 -6.30 -20.64
C PRO A 234 -3.08 -4.78 -20.82
N GLY A 235 -1.98 -4.14 -20.41
CA GLY A 235 -1.80 -2.69 -20.45
C GLY A 235 -2.57 -1.90 -19.38
N SER A 236 -3.33 -2.57 -18.51
CA SER A 236 -4.02 -1.91 -17.39
C SER A 236 -3.08 -1.54 -16.25
N ILE A 237 -3.40 -0.47 -15.52
CA ILE A 237 -2.73 -0.14 -14.27
C ILE A 237 -3.43 -0.85 -13.13
N VAL A 238 -2.75 -1.75 -12.44
CA VAL A 238 -3.33 -2.59 -11.38
C VAL A 238 -3.10 -2.04 -9.99
N TYR A 239 -2.11 -1.16 -9.86
CA TYR A 239 -1.73 -0.51 -8.62
C TYR A 239 -1.15 0.87 -8.90
N SER A 240 -1.45 1.84 -8.06
CA SER A 240 -0.74 3.12 -8.05
C SER A 240 -0.72 3.75 -6.65
N ARG A 241 0.34 4.48 -6.35
CA ARG A 241 0.40 5.43 -5.23
C ARG A 241 1.39 6.55 -5.52
N TYR A 242 1.15 7.71 -4.94
CA TYR A 242 2.12 8.80 -4.91
C TYR A 242 3.13 8.59 -3.79
N ILE A 243 4.40 8.90 -4.06
CA ILE A 243 5.51 8.74 -3.11
C ILE A 243 6.15 10.12 -2.88
N PRO A 244 5.83 10.79 -1.76
CA PRO A 244 6.28 12.16 -1.50
C PRO A 244 7.79 12.35 -1.53
N GLU A 245 8.57 11.35 -1.06
CA GLU A 245 10.02 11.45 -0.92
C GLU A 245 10.76 11.60 -2.24
N ILE A 246 10.13 11.20 -3.35
CA ILE A 246 10.69 11.28 -4.70
C ILE A 246 9.78 12.07 -5.66
N ASP A 247 8.70 12.66 -5.15
CA ASP A 247 7.69 13.41 -5.90
C ASP A 247 7.25 12.73 -7.21
N ALA A 248 6.90 11.44 -7.13
CA ALA A 248 6.51 10.65 -8.28
C ALA A 248 5.37 9.68 -7.95
N HIS A 249 4.55 9.37 -8.95
CA HIS A 249 3.59 8.28 -8.87
C HIS A 249 4.27 6.97 -9.22
N PHE A 250 4.32 6.03 -8.28
CA PHE A 250 4.64 4.65 -8.62
C PHE A 250 3.38 3.95 -9.12
N SER A 251 3.50 3.16 -10.19
CA SER A 251 2.42 2.28 -10.64
C SER A 251 2.91 0.93 -11.16
N LEU A 252 2.01 -0.06 -11.15
CA LEU A 252 2.21 -1.37 -11.75
C LEU A 252 1.26 -1.53 -12.94
N GLU A 253 1.83 -1.87 -14.09
CA GLU A 253 1.11 -2.07 -15.34
C GLU A 253 1.15 -3.53 -15.77
N ALA A 254 0.00 -4.09 -16.14
CA ALA A 254 -0.08 -5.45 -16.68
C ALA A 254 0.64 -5.56 -18.02
N VAL A 255 1.58 -6.51 -18.13
CA VAL A 255 2.32 -6.71 -19.38
C VAL A 255 1.40 -7.26 -20.46
N ASP A 256 1.26 -6.51 -21.55
CA ASP A 256 0.75 -7.01 -22.82
C ASP A 256 1.85 -7.70 -23.64
N TRP A 257 1.64 -8.99 -23.92
CA TRP A 257 2.55 -9.81 -24.73
C TRP A 257 2.30 -9.65 -26.24
N GLN A 258 1.16 -9.07 -26.62
CA GLN A 258 0.82 -8.75 -28.01
C GLN A 258 1.39 -7.39 -28.41
N ASP A 259 1.53 -6.47 -27.46
CA ASP A 259 2.09 -5.14 -27.68
C ASP A 259 3.60 -5.18 -28.01
N ASP A 260 3.96 -4.50 -29.09
CA ASP A 260 5.33 -4.49 -29.60
C ASP A 260 6.28 -3.63 -28.76
N GLU A 261 5.80 -2.58 -28.10
CA GLU A 261 6.65 -1.73 -27.25
C GLU A 261 7.00 -2.46 -25.95
N HIS A 262 6.02 -3.11 -25.34
CA HIS A 262 6.18 -3.97 -24.18
C HIS A 262 7.19 -5.09 -24.47
N LEU A 263 7.02 -5.77 -25.60
CA LEU A 263 7.93 -6.84 -26.00
C LEU A 263 9.36 -6.33 -26.24
N LYS A 264 9.53 -5.23 -26.98
CA LYS A 264 10.84 -4.64 -27.24
C LYS A 264 11.54 -4.22 -25.96
N LEU A 265 10.80 -3.64 -25.02
CA LEU A 265 11.34 -3.20 -23.74
C LEU A 265 11.81 -4.39 -22.90
N PHE A 266 10.95 -5.41 -22.74
CA PHE A 266 11.30 -6.65 -22.04
C PHE A 266 12.52 -7.32 -22.69
N ASN A 267 12.54 -7.43 -24.02
CA ASN A 267 13.66 -8.03 -24.74
C ASN A 267 14.97 -7.27 -24.54
N THR A 268 14.92 -5.94 -24.58
CA THR A 268 16.09 -5.09 -24.33
C THR A 268 16.63 -5.32 -22.92
N TRP A 269 15.77 -5.35 -21.91
CA TRP A 269 16.18 -5.55 -20.53
C TRP A 269 16.71 -6.95 -20.26
N GLN A 270 16.07 -8.00 -20.79
CA GLN A 270 16.54 -9.37 -20.57
C GLN A 270 17.90 -9.66 -21.26
N ASN A 271 18.21 -8.92 -22.33
CA ASN A 271 19.50 -9.02 -23.01
C ASN A 271 20.57 -8.06 -22.45
N ASP A 272 20.25 -7.18 -21.48
CA ASP A 272 21.26 -6.43 -20.73
C ASP A 272 22.13 -7.44 -19.96
N PRO A 273 23.47 -7.48 -20.17
CA PRO A 273 24.36 -8.43 -19.50
C PRO A 273 24.21 -8.45 -17.97
N ARG A 274 23.91 -7.31 -17.35
CA ARG A 274 23.69 -7.21 -15.89
C ARG A 274 22.42 -7.94 -15.46
N VAL A 275 21.35 -7.84 -16.24
CA VAL A 275 20.08 -8.53 -15.97
C VAL A 275 20.23 -10.02 -16.27
N ALA A 276 20.85 -10.35 -17.40
CA ALA A 276 21.10 -11.72 -17.84
C ALA A 276 21.87 -12.55 -16.80
N MET A 277 22.81 -11.94 -16.05
CA MET A 277 23.51 -12.61 -14.94
C MET A 277 22.58 -13.13 -13.83
N GLY A 278 21.44 -12.48 -13.61
CA GLY A 278 20.47 -12.81 -12.56
C GLY A 278 19.28 -13.63 -13.07
N TRP A 279 18.79 -13.33 -14.26
CA TRP A 279 17.56 -13.90 -14.83
C TRP A 279 17.79 -15.00 -15.87
N ASN A 280 18.94 -15.00 -16.56
CA ASN A 280 19.32 -16.00 -17.57
C ASN A 280 18.29 -16.20 -18.72
N GLU A 281 17.46 -15.19 -19.01
CA GLU A 281 16.44 -15.24 -20.06
C GLU A 281 16.89 -14.48 -21.32
N THR A 282 18.15 -14.59 -21.75
CA THR A 282 18.58 -13.94 -23.02
C THR A 282 17.93 -14.60 -24.23
N GLY A 283 17.61 -13.82 -25.27
CA GLY A 283 16.85 -14.37 -26.40
C GLY A 283 16.43 -13.37 -27.47
N THR A 284 15.84 -13.91 -28.54
CA THR A 284 15.22 -13.12 -29.62
C THR A 284 13.86 -12.60 -29.18
N LEU A 285 13.33 -11.61 -29.90
CA LEU A 285 11.98 -11.08 -29.66
C LEU A 285 10.92 -12.18 -29.69
N GLU A 286 11.00 -13.13 -30.63
CA GLU A 286 10.04 -14.23 -30.75
C GLU A 286 10.10 -15.18 -29.55
N LYS A 287 11.30 -15.49 -29.05
CA LYS A 287 11.47 -16.30 -27.84
C LYS A 287 10.82 -15.62 -26.63
N HIS A 288 11.03 -14.31 -26.49
CA HIS A 288 10.43 -13.53 -25.40
C HIS A 288 8.94 -13.34 -25.54
N ARG A 289 8.41 -13.20 -26.77
CA ARG A 289 6.97 -13.16 -26.99
C ARG A 289 6.33 -14.46 -26.54
N GLU A 290 6.91 -15.59 -26.93
CA GLU A 290 6.41 -16.91 -26.51
C GLU A 290 6.54 -17.12 -25.00
N TYR A 291 7.62 -16.63 -24.38
CA TYR A 291 7.80 -16.63 -22.92
C TYR A 291 6.66 -15.87 -22.22
N LEU A 292 6.46 -14.60 -22.58
CA LEU A 292 5.41 -13.76 -22.01
C LEU A 292 4.01 -14.32 -22.30
N ARG A 293 3.78 -14.91 -23.47
CA ARG A 293 2.51 -15.56 -23.83
C ARG A 293 2.22 -16.76 -22.92
N LYS A 294 3.21 -17.64 -22.69
CA LYS A 294 3.06 -18.77 -21.77
C LYS A 294 2.73 -18.29 -20.36
N LEU A 295 3.47 -17.29 -19.87
CA LEU A 295 3.18 -16.70 -18.57
C LEU A 295 1.79 -16.07 -18.54
N HIS A 296 1.36 -15.35 -19.58
CA HIS A 296 0.03 -14.75 -19.65
C HIS A 296 -1.10 -15.77 -19.47
N PHE A 297 -0.98 -16.96 -20.07
CA PHE A 297 -1.98 -18.02 -19.92
C PHE A 297 -1.80 -18.92 -18.68
N ASP A 298 -0.67 -18.83 -17.98
CA ASP A 298 -0.47 -19.54 -16.72
C ASP A 298 -1.08 -18.75 -15.54
N PRO A 299 -2.22 -19.17 -14.94
CA PRO A 299 -2.87 -18.43 -13.85
C PRO A 299 -2.00 -18.25 -12.60
N HIS A 300 -0.90 -18.98 -12.50
CA HIS A 300 0.08 -18.93 -11.43
C HIS A 300 0.84 -17.58 -11.34
N VAL A 301 1.17 -16.95 -12.49
CA VAL A 301 2.10 -15.79 -12.54
C VAL A 301 1.44 -14.56 -13.18
N LEU A 302 1.59 -13.39 -12.56
CA LEU A 302 1.20 -12.11 -13.12
C LEU A 302 2.45 -11.29 -13.47
N CYS A 303 2.64 -10.98 -14.75
CA CYS A 303 3.75 -10.18 -15.23
C CYS A 303 3.39 -8.69 -15.24
N LEU A 304 4.22 -7.85 -14.62
CA LEU A 304 3.96 -6.41 -14.50
C LEU A 304 5.20 -5.60 -14.88
N PHE A 305 4.98 -4.40 -15.44
CA PHE A 305 5.98 -3.34 -15.45
C PHE A 305 5.80 -2.41 -14.27
N GLY A 306 6.91 -2.05 -13.60
CA GLY A 306 6.94 -0.94 -12.65
C GLY A 306 7.21 0.36 -13.36
N ARG A 307 6.47 1.39 -12.97
CA ARG A 307 6.56 2.73 -13.56
C ARG A 307 6.78 3.78 -12.48
N PHE A 308 7.58 4.78 -12.79
CA PHE A 308 7.54 6.08 -12.11
C PHE A 308 6.96 7.09 -13.08
N ASP A 309 5.84 7.68 -12.69
CA ASP A 309 4.94 8.42 -13.56
C ASP A 309 4.64 7.58 -14.81
N GLU A 310 5.00 8.10 -15.99
CA GLU A 310 4.77 7.39 -17.25
C GLU A 310 5.91 6.43 -17.63
N SER A 311 7.06 6.47 -16.96
CA SER A 311 8.29 5.79 -17.37
C SER A 311 8.41 4.39 -16.76
N ARG A 312 8.41 3.36 -17.63
CA ARG A 312 8.66 1.96 -17.25
C ARG A 312 10.15 1.76 -16.93
N PHE A 313 10.46 1.18 -15.77
CA PHE A 313 11.85 0.99 -15.34
C PHE A 313 12.17 -0.41 -14.84
N ALA A 314 11.16 -1.18 -14.44
CA ALA A 314 11.32 -2.51 -13.84
C ALA A 314 10.30 -3.50 -14.39
N TYR A 315 10.64 -4.79 -14.32
CA TYR A 315 9.76 -5.91 -14.65
C TYR A 315 9.58 -6.80 -13.42
N TYR A 316 8.37 -7.32 -13.21
CA TYR A 316 7.99 -8.16 -12.10
C TYR A 316 7.25 -9.41 -12.58
N GLU A 317 7.47 -10.52 -11.90
CA GLU A 317 6.63 -11.71 -11.95
C GLU A 317 6.08 -11.97 -10.55
N LEU A 318 4.79 -11.72 -10.33
CA LEU A 318 4.12 -11.99 -9.06
C LEU A 318 3.41 -13.34 -9.14
N TYR A 319 3.81 -14.27 -8.29
CA TYR A 319 3.38 -15.66 -8.39
C TYR A 319 2.64 -16.13 -7.14
N TRP A 320 1.86 -17.20 -7.27
CA TRP A 320 1.19 -17.85 -6.15
C TRP A 320 2.07 -18.97 -5.61
N ALA A 321 2.62 -18.78 -4.42
CA ALA A 321 3.68 -19.66 -3.93
C ALA A 321 3.22 -21.12 -3.82
N LYS A 322 1.96 -21.40 -3.45
CA LYS A 322 1.46 -22.77 -3.25
C LYS A 322 1.58 -23.67 -4.48
N GLU A 323 1.45 -23.11 -5.67
CA GLU A 323 1.57 -23.81 -6.97
C GLU A 323 2.86 -23.49 -7.73
N ASP A 324 3.80 -22.81 -7.06
CA ASP A 324 5.16 -22.62 -7.53
C ASP A 324 6.10 -23.71 -7.01
N HIS A 325 7.17 -23.98 -7.75
CA HIS A 325 8.24 -24.87 -7.29
C HIS A 325 8.89 -24.40 -5.98
N TYR A 326 8.94 -23.09 -5.70
CA TYR A 326 9.44 -22.57 -4.44
C TYR A 326 8.50 -22.82 -3.26
N GLY A 327 7.20 -22.95 -3.51
CA GLY A 327 6.25 -23.42 -2.50
C GLY A 327 6.54 -24.82 -1.98
N ALA A 328 7.32 -25.63 -2.71
CA ALA A 328 7.77 -26.93 -2.22
C ALA A 328 8.88 -26.81 -1.16
N HIS A 329 9.47 -25.62 -1.00
CA HIS A 329 10.54 -25.35 -0.04
C HIS A 329 10.04 -24.77 1.28
N TYR A 330 8.74 -24.58 1.52
CA TYR A 330 8.20 -24.20 2.84
C TYR A 330 6.72 -24.60 2.95
N ASP A 331 6.09 -24.42 4.11
CA ASP A 331 4.65 -24.65 4.24
C ASP A 331 3.86 -23.46 3.66
N ALA A 332 3.80 -23.39 2.33
CA ALA A 332 3.13 -22.31 1.63
C ALA A 332 1.63 -22.26 1.95
N GLY A 333 1.14 -21.09 2.37
CA GLY A 333 -0.26 -20.79 2.56
C GLY A 333 -1.03 -20.77 1.23
N ALA A 334 -2.36 -20.88 1.31
CA ALA A 334 -3.22 -20.97 0.12
C ALA A 334 -3.18 -19.70 -0.76
N TYR A 335 -2.87 -18.55 -0.18
CA TYR A 335 -2.83 -17.25 -0.84
C TYR A 335 -1.47 -16.56 -0.72
N ASP A 336 -0.42 -17.27 -0.29
CA ASP A 336 0.91 -16.71 -0.24
C ASP A 336 1.37 -16.29 -1.63
N ARG A 337 1.91 -15.07 -1.72
CA ARG A 337 2.40 -14.49 -2.98
C ARG A 337 3.91 -14.49 -2.96
N GLY A 338 4.53 -14.79 -4.08
CA GLY A 338 5.95 -14.54 -4.27
C GLY A 338 6.20 -13.52 -5.36
N ARG A 339 7.44 -13.06 -5.47
CA ARG A 339 7.83 -12.11 -6.51
C ARG A 339 9.23 -12.33 -7.02
N HIS A 340 9.39 -12.19 -8.34
CA HIS A 340 10.66 -11.88 -8.96
C HIS A 340 10.61 -10.46 -9.50
N SER A 341 11.75 -9.78 -9.48
CA SER A 341 11.86 -8.45 -10.08
C SER A 341 13.24 -8.23 -10.69
N LEU A 342 13.27 -7.35 -11.69
CA LEU A 342 14.50 -6.79 -12.24
C LEU A 342 14.29 -5.29 -12.49
N VAL A 343 15.35 -4.51 -12.31
CA VAL A 343 15.41 -3.12 -12.76
C VAL A 343 16.10 -3.12 -14.11
N GLY A 344 15.37 -2.74 -15.15
CA GLY A 344 15.85 -2.68 -16.53
C GLY A 344 16.51 -1.33 -16.85
N ASP A 345 15.91 -0.23 -16.38
CA ASP A 345 16.47 1.11 -16.57
C ASP A 345 17.39 1.50 -15.39
N ALA A 346 18.68 1.64 -15.70
CA ALA A 346 19.72 1.99 -14.75
C ALA A 346 19.56 3.38 -14.11
N SER A 347 18.83 4.30 -14.74
CA SER A 347 18.60 5.68 -14.26
C SER A 347 17.66 5.74 -13.06
N PHE A 348 16.83 4.72 -12.85
CA PHE A 348 15.89 4.59 -11.73
C PHE A 348 16.47 3.82 -10.54
N ARG A 349 17.77 3.54 -10.54
CA ARG A 349 18.48 2.96 -9.40
C ARG A 349 18.72 4.01 -8.30
N GLY A 350 19.01 3.54 -7.09
CA GLY A 350 19.29 4.38 -5.91
C GLY A 350 18.44 3.99 -4.70
N ALA A 351 19.00 4.13 -3.50
CA ALA A 351 18.39 3.61 -2.26
C ALA A 351 16.98 4.14 -2.00
N GLN A 352 16.72 5.43 -2.29
CA GLN A 352 15.38 6.02 -2.13
C GLN A 352 14.34 5.36 -3.04
N ARG A 353 14.66 5.18 -4.32
CA ARG A 353 13.75 4.55 -5.29
C ARG A 353 13.54 3.07 -5.03
N VAL A 354 14.58 2.35 -4.57
CA VAL A 354 14.45 0.93 -4.21
C VAL A 354 13.40 0.73 -3.15
N ASN A 355 13.48 1.45 -2.03
CA ASN A 355 12.47 1.32 -0.96
C ASN A 355 11.06 1.65 -1.46
N ALA A 356 10.94 2.66 -2.33
CA ALA A 356 9.68 3.08 -2.93
C ALA A 356 9.00 1.99 -3.76
N TRP A 357 9.70 1.38 -4.72
CA TRP A 357 9.09 0.37 -5.59
C TRP A 357 8.96 -1.01 -4.92
N TYR A 358 9.89 -1.37 -4.04
CA TYR A 358 9.88 -2.67 -3.36
C TYR A 358 8.69 -2.79 -2.42
N SER A 359 8.50 -1.83 -1.52
CA SER A 359 7.34 -1.81 -0.62
C SER A 359 6.03 -1.67 -1.40
N SER A 360 6.01 -0.94 -2.52
CA SER A 360 4.80 -0.79 -3.34
C SER A 360 4.33 -2.13 -3.92
N CYS A 361 5.28 -2.93 -4.41
CA CYS A 361 5.00 -4.25 -4.97
C CYS A 361 4.48 -5.23 -3.90
N ILE A 362 5.11 -5.26 -2.72
CA ILE A 362 4.64 -6.05 -1.57
C ILE A 362 3.25 -5.59 -1.13
N HIS A 363 3.05 -4.28 -1.05
CA HIS A 363 1.76 -3.71 -0.71
C HIS A 363 0.67 -4.14 -1.70
N TYR A 364 0.95 -4.09 -3.01
CA TYR A 364 0.04 -4.62 -4.02
C TYR A 364 -0.32 -6.10 -3.79
N CYS A 365 0.64 -6.96 -3.44
CA CYS A 365 0.37 -8.37 -3.17
C CYS A 365 -0.66 -8.59 -2.06
N PHE A 366 -0.60 -7.77 -0.99
CA PHE A 366 -1.59 -7.81 0.09
C PHE A 366 -2.95 -7.23 -0.31
N LEU A 367 -2.98 -6.19 -1.15
CA LEU A 367 -4.22 -5.53 -1.55
C LEU A 367 -4.96 -6.22 -2.70
N ASP A 368 -4.25 -6.95 -3.56
CA ASP A 368 -4.83 -7.59 -4.75
C ASP A 368 -5.85 -8.67 -4.36
N ASP A 369 -5.52 -9.49 -3.36
CA ASP A 369 -6.45 -10.39 -2.69
C ASP A 369 -6.27 -10.32 -1.16
N SER A 370 -7.32 -9.94 -0.45
CA SER A 370 -7.29 -9.71 1.01
C SER A 370 -7.04 -10.98 1.83
N ARG A 371 -7.01 -12.15 1.20
CA ARG A 371 -6.66 -13.44 1.84
C ARG A 371 -5.16 -13.71 1.82
N THR A 372 -4.35 -12.89 1.14
CA THR A 372 -2.88 -13.01 1.15
C THR A 372 -2.37 -12.72 2.55
N GLU A 373 -1.78 -13.73 3.20
CA GLU A 373 -1.20 -13.61 4.53
C GLU A 373 0.31 -13.37 4.47
N ASN A 374 1.00 -13.96 3.48
CA ASN A 374 2.43 -13.80 3.30
C ASN A 374 2.84 -13.36 1.90
N VAL A 375 3.90 -12.55 1.86
CA VAL A 375 4.65 -12.25 0.64
C VAL A 375 6.07 -12.77 0.78
N VAL A 376 6.53 -13.55 -0.22
CA VAL A 376 7.83 -14.21 -0.22
C VAL A 376 8.77 -13.73 -1.30
N GLY A 377 10.07 -13.85 -1.03
CA GLY A 377 11.14 -13.69 -2.01
C GLY A 377 12.25 -14.72 -1.77
N GLU A 378 12.87 -15.20 -2.85
CA GLU A 378 14.01 -16.12 -2.77
C GLU A 378 15.29 -15.53 -3.40
N PRO A 379 15.88 -14.47 -2.81
CA PRO A 379 17.20 -14.01 -3.23
C PRO A 379 18.27 -15.07 -2.95
N LYS A 380 19.33 -15.06 -3.76
CA LYS A 380 20.54 -15.87 -3.47
C LYS A 380 21.08 -15.51 -2.09
N ALA A 381 21.38 -16.52 -1.26
CA ALA A 381 21.90 -16.35 0.10
C ALA A 381 23.19 -15.51 0.19
N THR A 382 23.98 -15.49 -0.88
CA THR A 382 25.24 -14.72 -0.97
C THR A 382 25.01 -13.25 -1.33
N GLY A 383 23.78 -12.85 -1.65
CA GLY A 383 23.42 -11.48 -2.03
C GLY A 383 23.13 -10.57 -0.84
N SER A 384 24.17 -10.14 -0.12
CA SER A 384 24.01 -9.30 1.09
C SER A 384 23.19 -8.02 0.85
N THR A 385 23.39 -7.35 -0.29
CA THR A 385 22.65 -6.13 -0.63
C THR A 385 21.15 -6.39 -0.77
N ILE A 386 20.74 -7.41 -1.51
CA ILE A 386 19.32 -7.70 -1.70
C ILE A 386 18.68 -8.15 -0.38
N LEU A 387 19.37 -8.99 0.40
CA LEU A 387 18.93 -9.39 1.74
C LEU A 387 18.75 -8.19 2.68
N SER A 388 19.60 -7.16 2.57
CA SER A 388 19.45 -5.94 3.36
C SER A 388 18.18 -5.15 3.00
N TYR A 389 17.82 -5.10 1.72
CA TYR A 389 16.57 -4.47 1.27
C TYR A 389 15.35 -5.29 1.68
N GLU A 390 15.41 -6.62 1.57
CA GLU A 390 14.35 -7.51 2.04
C GLU A 390 14.03 -7.31 3.51
N ASN A 391 15.06 -7.31 4.36
CA ASN A 391 14.92 -7.09 5.79
C ASN A 391 14.42 -5.67 6.10
N SER A 392 14.83 -4.66 5.33
CA SER A 392 14.33 -3.29 5.53
C SER A 392 12.85 -3.13 5.14
N GLN A 393 12.31 -4.01 4.31
CA GLN A 393 10.88 -4.10 4.01
C GLN A 393 10.11 -5.05 4.96
N GLY A 394 10.75 -5.51 6.03
CA GLY A 394 10.13 -6.34 7.06
C GLY A 394 10.08 -7.83 6.76
N LEU A 395 10.70 -8.32 5.67
CA LEU A 395 10.77 -9.76 5.43
C LEU A 395 11.82 -10.40 6.34
N THR A 396 11.48 -11.54 6.93
CA THR A 396 12.34 -12.28 7.85
C THR A 396 12.73 -13.63 7.29
N ILE A 397 13.96 -14.08 7.58
CA ILE A 397 14.47 -15.34 7.05
C ILE A 397 13.76 -16.50 7.75
N GLY A 398 12.84 -17.16 7.04
CA GLY A 398 12.28 -18.44 7.42
C GLY A 398 13.31 -19.55 7.26
N ARG A 399 13.45 -20.41 8.27
CA ARG A 399 14.24 -21.65 8.13
C ARG A 399 13.42 -22.66 7.34
N SER A 400 13.88 -23.02 6.15
CA SER A 400 13.41 -24.25 5.51
C SER A 400 14.50 -24.90 4.65
N GLY A 401 15.16 -25.92 5.21
CA GLY A 401 16.19 -26.69 4.50
C GLY A 401 17.34 -25.83 3.96
N SER A 402 17.83 -26.17 2.75
CA SER A 402 18.96 -25.53 2.07
C SER A 402 18.61 -24.21 1.32
N SER A 403 17.37 -23.73 1.43
CA SER A 403 16.88 -22.51 0.77
C SER A 403 16.31 -21.53 1.81
N TYR A 404 16.49 -20.22 1.59
CA TYR A 404 15.96 -19.20 2.48
C TYR A 404 14.69 -18.61 1.87
N VAL A 405 13.56 -18.78 2.56
CA VAL A 405 12.30 -18.12 2.20
C VAL A 405 12.13 -16.95 3.15
N LEU A 406 12.10 -15.75 2.58
CA LEU A 406 11.82 -14.54 3.33
C LEU A 406 10.31 -14.35 3.35
N SER A 407 9.66 -14.21 4.51
CA SER A 407 8.21 -13.94 4.58
C SER A 407 7.88 -12.73 5.46
N PHE A 408 6.80 -12.05 5.09
CA PHE A 408 6.13 -11.03 5.90
C PHE A 408 4.74 -11.56 6.24
N GLY A 409 4.44 -11.81 7.52
CA GLY A 409 3.15 -12.32 7.97
C GLY A 409 2.49 -11.42 9.02
N THR A 410 1.17 -11.47 9.12
CA THR A 410 0.43 -10.91 10.27
C THR A 410 0.66 -11.79 11.49
N ASP A 411 1.08 -11.22 12.63
CA ASP A 411 1.16 -11.98 13.89
C ASP A 411 -0.25 -12.45 14.31
N VAL A 412 -0.32 -13.45 15.20
CA VAL A 412 -1.52 -14.08 15.77
C VAL A 412 -2.51 -13.06 16.40
N SER A 413 -2.08 -11.80 16.59
CA SER A 413 -2.91 -10.67 17.03
C SER A 413 -3.53 -9.84 15.90
N GLY A 414 -3.37 -10.21 14.62
CA GLY A 414 -3.87 -9.44 13.47
C GLY A 414 -3.18 -8.08 13.27
N HIS A 415 -1.99 -7.89 13.85
CA HIS A 415 -1.20 -6.68 13.66
C HIS A 415 -0.11 -6.93 12.60
N LEU A 416 -0.08 -6.10 11.55
CA LEU A 416 1.08 -6.00 10.67
C LEU A 416 2.28 -5.56 11.50
N ASN A 417 3.43 -6.16 11.27
CA ASN A 417 4.69 -5.65 11.81
C ASN A 417 4.91 -4.24 11.20
N PRO A 418 5.17 -3.17 12.00
CA PRO A 418 5.24 -1.76 11.54
C PRO A 418 6.25 -1.40 10.43
N LEU A 419 6.91 -2.37 9.80
CA LEU A 419 8.05 -2.14 8.92
C LEU A 419 7.61 -1.99 7.46
N ILE A 420 6.77 -0.99 7.19
CA ILE A 420 6.64 -0.39 5.84
C ILE A 420 7.08 1.09 5.95
N VAL A 421 8.30 1.33 6.44
CA VAL A 421 9.00 2.60 6.28
C VAL A 421 10.50 2.31 6.15
N PRO A 422 11.19 2.87 5.14
CA PRO A 422 12.64 2.83 5.11
C PRO A 422 13.19 3.55 6.35
N ARG A 423 13.91 2.84 7.22
CA ARG A 423 14.76 3.53 8.21
C ARG A 423 15.69 4.46 7.44
N GLY A 424 15.61 5.77 7.71
CA GLY A 424 16.69 6.67 7.35
C GLY A 424 17.96 6.09 7.95
N MET A 425 18.93 5.71 7.10
CA MET A 425 20.23 5.32 7.62
C MET A 425 20.85 6.53 8.32
N PRO A 426 21.53 6.34 9.46
CA PRO A 426 22.37 7.39 10.01
C PRO A 426 23.39 7.78 8.95
N SER A 427 23.59 9.10 8.79
CA SER A 427 24.68 9.65 7.99
C SER A 427 25.99 9.05 8.49
N SER A 428 26.69 8.30 7.64
CA SER A 428 28.09 7.99 7.84
C SER A 428 28.89 9.26 7.55
N GLU A 429 29.53 9.80 8.59
CA GLU A 429 30.81 10.51 8.41
C GLU A 429 31.85 9.59 7.77
#